data_AF-A0A959CGV2-F1
#
_entry.id   AF-A0A959CGV2-F1
#
_cell.length_a   1.000
_cell.length_b   1.000
_cell.length_c   1.000
_cell.angle_alpha   90.00
_cell.angle_beta   90.00
_cell.angle_gamma   90.00
#
_symmetry.space_group_name_H-M   'P 1'
#
loop_
_entity.id
_entity.type
_entity.pdbx_description
1 polymer ?
#
loop_
_entity_poly.entity_id
_entity_poly.type
_entity_poly.pdbx_seq_one_letter_code
_entity_poly.pdbx_strand_id
1 'polypeptide(L)'
;QEQIGLDNYPDLPLEPEIYAHLQEEELLRLIAKLPEGYRLVFNLNAIEGYSHKEIADMLGIQESTSRSQLVKARKMLQAMIIDLQKIAV
;
A
#
# COMPACT_ATOMS: atom_id res chain seq x y z
N GLN A 1 -16.78 17.21 -29.30
CA GLN A 1 -16.16 15.87 -29.12
C GLN A 1 -14.70 16.04 -29.46
N GLU A 2 -13.83 16.16 -28.46
CA GLU A 2 -12.38 16.09 -28.68
C GLU A 2 -11.93 14.72 -28.17
N GLN A 3 -11.85 13.79 -29.11
CA GLN A 3 -11.19 12.52 -28.91
C GLN A 3 -9.70 12.80 -29.09
N ILE A 4 -9.00 12.98 -27.97
CA ILE A 4 -7.54 13.02 -27.97
C ILE A 4 -7.04 11.65 -28.46
N GLY A 5 -6.62 11.59 -29.72
CA GLY A 5 -6.04 10.39 -30.32
C GLY A 5 -4.72 10.06 -29.61
N LEU A 6 -4.56 8.79 -29.22
CA LEU A 6 -3.33 8.27 -28.61
C LEU A 6 -2.15 8.24 -29.61
N ASP A 7 -2.40 8.61 -30.87
CA ASP A 7 -1.51 8.48 -32.02
C ASP A 7 -0.35 9.48 -32.04
N ASN A 8 -0.33 10.45 -31.11
CA ASN A 8 0.68 11.51 -31.02
C ASN A 8 1.52 11.49 -29.74
N TYR A 9 1.45 10.43 -28.92
CA TYR A 9 2.38 10.29 -27.81
C TYR A 9 3.73 9.80 -28.36
N PRO A 10 4.82 10.57 -28.26
CA PRO A 10 6.13 10.06 -28.64
C PRO A 10 6.42 8.81 -27.82
N ASP A 11 6.94 7.76 -28.47
CA ASP A 11 7.40 6.52 -27.83
C ASP A 11 8.66 6.83 -27.01
N LEU A 12 8.46 7.59 -25.94
CA LEU A 12 9.44 7.94 -24.96
C LEU A 12 9.49 6.76 -24.00
N PRO A 13 10.67 6.15 -23.77
CA PRO A 13 10.82 5.22 -22.68
C PRO A 13 10.37 5.94 -21.41
N LEU A 14 9.29 5.44 -20.81
CA LEU A 14 8.76 6.00 -19.58
C LEU A 14 9.88 6.00 -18.54
N GLU A 15 10.20 7.17 -18.00
CA GLU A 15 11.32 7.29 -17.07
C GLU A 15 11.05 6.42 -15.82
N PRO A 16 12.08 5.76 -15.25
CA PRO A 16 11.95 4.93 -14.05
C PRO A 16 11.18 5.60 -12.90
N GLU A 17 11.31 6.92 -12.78
CA GLU A 17 10.63 7.78 -11.82
C GLU A 17 9.10 7.75 -12.02
N ILE A 18 8.61 7.76 -13.27
CA ILE A 18 7.18 7.69 -13.58
C ILE A 18 6.62 6.32 -13.17
N TYR A 19 7.35 5.24 -13.44
CA TYR A 19 6.97 3.91 -12.99
C TYR A 19 7.01 3.78 -11.47
N ALA A 20 8.02 4.35 -10.80
CA ALA A 20 8.12 4.34 -9.36
C ALA A 20 6.94 5.07 -8.69
N HIS A 21 6.55 6.22 -9.22
CA HIS A 21 5.38 6.95 -8.73
C HIS A 21 4.07 6.18 -8.92
N LEU A 22 3.89 5.51 -10.07
CA LEU A 22 2.73 4.67 -10.30
C LEU A 22 2.67 3.48 -9.30
N GLN A 23 3.81 2.84 -9.06
CA GLN A 23 3.95 1.74 -8.09
C GLN A 23 3.68 2.20 -6.65
N GLU A 24 4.13 3.41 -6.29
CA GLU A 24 3.86 4.03 -4.99
C GLU A 24 2.36 4.30 -4.81
N GLU A 25 1.71 4.92 -5.81
CA GLU A 25 0.29 5.24 -5.74
C GLU A 25 -0.57 3.97 -5.66
N GLU A 26 -0.20 2.92 -6.40
CA GLU A 26 -0.84 1.61 -6.29
C GLU A 26 -0.70 1.02 -4.87
N LEU A 27 0.50 1.06 -4.29
CA LEU A 27 0.73 0.58 -2.93
C LEU A 27 -0.13 1.34 -1.91
N LEU A 28 -0.19 2.67 -2.01
CA LEU A 28 -1.03 3.52 -1.15
C LEU A 28 -2.51 3.17 -1.29
N ARG A 29 -3.00 2.90 -2.50
CA ARG A 29 -4.37 2.43 -2.75
C ARG A 29 -4.63 1.06 -2.12
N LEU A 30 -3.65 0.15 -2.12
CA LEU A 30 -3.78 -1.14 -1.45
C LEU A 30 -3.79 -1.01 0.08
N ILE A 31 -2.95 -0.15 0.65
CA ILE A 31 -2.94 0.16 2.08
C ILE A 31 -4.29 0.74 2.51
N ALA A 32 -4.89 1.62 1.68
CA ALA A 32 -6.19 2.21 1.96
C ALA A 32 -7.32 1.15 2.06
N LYS A 33 -7.20 0.02 1.35
CA LYS A 33 -8.19 -1.09 1.38
C LYS A 33 -8.09 -1.98 2.62
N LEU A 34 -7.04 -1.84 3.43
CA LEU A 34 -6.94 -2.61 4.68
C LEU A 34 -8.06 -2.24 5.67
N PRO A 35 -8.54 -3.20 6.49
CA PRO A 35 -9.38 -2.89 7.64
C PRO A 35 -8.72 -1.85 8.54
N GLU A 36 -9.51 -0.95 9.13
CA GLU A 36 -9.02 0.23 9.85
C GLU A 36 -7.89 -0.06 10.84
N GLY A 37 -8.08 -1.02 11.75
CA GLY A 37 -7.04 -1.37 12.73
C GLY A 37 -5.75 -1.90 12.08
N TYR A 38 -5.87 -2.65 10.98
CA TYR A 38 -4.72 -3.21 10.26
C TYR A 38 -3.95 -2.10 9.57
N ARG A 39 -4.67 -1.15 8.96
CA ARG A 39 -4.10 0.04 8.30
C ARG A 39 -3.37 0.93 9.30
N LEU A 40 -4.01 1.23 10.43
CA LEU A 40 -3.42 2.05 11.50
C LEU A 40 -2.14 1.44 12.05
N VAL A 41 -2.18 0.17 12.43
CA VAL A 41 -1.01 -0.52 12.97
C VAL A 41 0.10 -0.66 11.92
N PHE A 42 -0.26 -0.93 10.66
CA PHE A 42 0.71 -1.00 9.57
C PHE A 42 1.41 0.33 9.35
N ASN A 43 0.66 1.44 9.24
CA ASN A 43 1.25 2.77 9.04
C ASN A 43 2.16 3.15 10.20
N LEU A 44 1.66 3.03 11.44
CA LEU A 44 2.44 3.41 12.62
C LEU A 44 3.72 2.57 12.76
N ASN A 45 3.70 1.27 12.44
CA ASN A 45 4.88 0.42 12.59
C ASN A 45 5.83 0.47 11.39
N ALA A 46 5.31 0.30 10.18
CA ALA A 46 6.11 0.09 8.97
C ALA A 46 6.50 1.40 8.27
N ILE A 47 5.74 2.48 8.48
CA ILE A 47 5.99 3.79 7.85
C ILE A 47 6.59 4.75 8.90
N GLU A 48 5.92 4.90 10.04
CA GLU A 48 6.34 5.85 11.09
C GLU A 48 7.41 5.28 12.04
N GLY A 49 7.59 3.94 12.06
CA GLY A 49 8.65 3.28 12.84
C GLY A 49 8.34 3.05 14.32
N TYR A 50 7.11 3.23 14.77
CA TYR A 50 6.73 2.99 16.17
C TYR A 50 6.79 1.51 16.55
N SER A 51 7.22 1.24 17.78
CA SER A 51 7.19 -0.09 18.37
C SER A 51 5.76 -0.55 18.68
N HIS A 52 5.56 -1.86 18.79
CA HIS A 52 4.24 -2.41 19.15
C HIS A 52 3.72 -1.92 20.50
N LYS A 53 4.63 -1.61 21.43
CA LYS A 53 4.28 -1.06 22.74
C LYS A 53 3.73 0.35 22.61
N GLU A 54 4.43 1.24 21.90
CA GLU A 54 3.96 2.61 21.66
C GLU A 54 2.61 2.64 20.93
N ILE A 55 2.43 1.75 19.95
CA ILE A 55 1.17 1.62 19.21
C ILE A 55 0.03 1.13 20.12
N ALA A 56 0.32 0.16 21.00
CA ALA A 56 -0.65 -0.35 21.97
C ALA A 56 -1.14 0.77 22.90
N ASP A 57 -0.21 1.58 23.40
CA ASP A 57 -0.50 2.73 24.26
C ASP A 57 -1.31 3.81 23.50
N MET A 58 -0.93 4.13 22.26
CA MET A 58 -1.64 5.12 21.43
C MET A 58 -3.08 4.72 21.07
N LEU A 59 -3.30 3.43 20.79
CA LEU A 59 -4.60 2.95 20.29
C LEU A 59 -5.48 2.33 21.38
N GLY A 60 -4.99 2.19 22.62
CA GLY A 60 -5.72 1.54 23.71
C GLY A 60 -5.98 0.05 23.46
N ILE A 61 -5.04 -0.64 22.80
CA ILE A 61 -5.11 -2.08 22.50
C ILE A 61 -3.98 -2.84 23.20
N GLN A 62 -4.00 -4.17 23.18
CA GLN A 62 -2.86 -4.95 23.67
C GLN A 62 -1.70 -4.96 22.66
N GLU A 63 -0.46 -5.05 23.15
CA GLU A 63 0.72 -5.21 22.29
C GLU A 63 0.62 -6.44 21.37
N SER A 64 0.05 -7.53 21.88
CA SER A 64 -0.28 -8.75 21.13
C SER A 64 -1.29 -8.49 20.00
N THR A 65 -2.25 -7.60 20.22
CA THR A 65 -3.19 -7.13 19.20
C THR A 65 -2.47 -6.35 18.11
N SER A 66 -1.57 -5.42 18.45
CA SER A 66 -0.74 -4.70 17.48
C SER A 66 0.09 -5.67 16.62
N ARG A 67 0.80 -6.62 17.24
CA ARG A 67 1.58 -7.66 16.52
C ARG A 67 0.71 -8.47 15.54
N SER A 68 -0.43 -8.96 16.01
CA SER A 68 -1.31 -9.79 15.18
C SER A 68 -2.00 -8.99 14.06
N GLN A 69 -2.39 -7.73 14.29
CA GLN A 69 -2.93 -6.85 13.26
C GLN A 69 -1.89 -6.56 12.18
N LEU A 70 -0.63 -6.29 12.55
CA LEU A 70 0.45 -6.08 11.58
C LEU A 70 0.70 -7.30 10.70
N VAL A 71 0.73 -8.50 11.28
CA VAL A 71 0.89 -9.75 10.51
C VAL A 71 -0.25 -9.93 9.51
N LYS A 72 -1.49 -9.67 9.93
CA LYS A 72 -2.67 -9.77 9.04
C LYS A 72 -2.65 -8.70 7.94
N ALA A 73 -2.26 -7.47 8.28
CA ALA A 73 -2.07 -6.37 7.32
C ALA A 73 -1.09 -6.78 6.21
N ARG A 74 0.09 -7.28 6.59
CA ARG A 74 1.12 -7.73 5.63
C ARG A 74 0.63 -8.86 4.73
N LYS A 75 -0.05 -9.87 5.29
CA LYS A 75 -0.60 -10.98 4.51
C LYS A 75 -1.67 -10.51 3.51
N MET A 76 -2.55 -9.60 3.91
CA MET A 76 -3.57 -9.04 3.03
C MET A 76 -2.95 -8.19 1.91
N LEU A 77 -1.98 -7.32 2.24
CA LEU A 77 -1.25 -6.54 1.24
C LEU A 77 -0.54 -7.46 0.24
N GLN A 78 0.17 -8.48 0.71
CA GLN A 78 0.86 -9.44 -0.14
C GLN A 78 -0.12 -10.15 -1.10
N ALA A 79 -1.28 -10.59 -0.62
CA ALA A 79 -2.30 -11.20 -1.47
C ALA A 79 -2.81 -10.23 -2.54
N MET A 80 -3.12 -8.98 -2.16
CA MET A 80 -3.58 -7.97 -3.11
C MET A 80 -2.53 -7.61 -4.16
N ILE A 81 -1.25 -7.54 -3.79
CA ILE A 81 -0.14 -7.29 -4.72
C ILE A 81 0.01 -8.44 -5.71
N ILE A 82 -0.04 -9.69 -5.23
CA ILE A 82 0.04 -10.88 -6.09
C ILE A 82 -1.12 -10.90 -7.08
N ASP A 83 -2.33 -10.58 -6.64
CA ASP A 83 -3.50 -10.57 -7.53
C ASP A 83 -3.45 -9.43 -8.55
N LEU A 84 -2.91 -8.26 -8.18
CA LEU A 84 -2.66 -7.16 -9.11
C LEU A 84 -1.63 -7.56 -10.19
N GLN A 85 -0.54 -8.21 -9.79
CA GLN A 85 0.50 -8.69 -10.71
C GLN A 85 -0.02 -9.76 -11.68
N LYS A 86 -0.95 -10.63 -11.26
CA LYS A 86 -1.57 -11.63 -12.15
C LYS A 86 -2.47 -11.03 -13.23
N ILE A 87 -3.02 -9.83 -13.00
CA ILE A 87 -3.87 -9.13 -13.98
C ILE A 87 -3.02 -8.38 -15.00
N ALA A 88 -1.83 -7.95 -14.61
CA ALA A 88 -0.90 -7.19 -15.45
C ALA A 88 -0.03 -8.06 -16.38
N VAL A 89 -0.14 -9.40 -16.28
CA VAL A 89 0.56 -10.40 -17.12
C VAL A 89 -0.43 -11.06 -18.07
#